data_AF-D6ZDH7-F1
#
_entry.id   AF-D6ZDH7-F1
#
_cell.length_a   1.000
_cell.length_b   1.000
_cell.length_c   1.000
_cell.angle_alpha   90.00
_cell.angle_beta   90.00
_cell.angle_gamma   90.00
#
_symmetry.space_group_name_H-M   'P 1'
#
loop_
_entity.id
_entity.type
_entity.pdbx_description
1 polymer ?
#
loop_
_entity_poly.entity_id
_entity_poly.type
_entity_poly.pdbx_seq_one_letter_code
_entity_poly.pdbx_strand_id
1 'polypeptide(L)'
;MAQTGSWREFSERELAGFRVFAAESLRKTKTDFAQAQHERKLTNARAEHFRFSAIAAKLFEQLADPLLSVEARQRLWVELGEPDPARPQIGRAALRAAARFDTARRRRAPRRAHEAPARAQDARRVAVQLRLVDRIPAKELAERFSVTPQTIHLWVRNHLKQQGAYEPRRRPGAPEPVKAEAARLAIAGSHSVAQLAEKYGYHPSTVARWVREHRSRAGIARPARPKVPDKVRLKTLGLIFEQGLPPTIAARQCGVSSNTAHLWAARHAAEHDVPIPKYDRSPRQRYPPELKAEAVRLVFCAARTVPQAALALAVPVATVRNWAEEHQRETGAAMPGLAAITKEIRERAARAHHEHGVPIEEIAEQLHVLPRTVKTWAYAYAPAKEVPLAPRPAPRRQRKSS
;
A
#
# COMPACT_ATOMS: atom_id res chain seq x y z
N MET A 1 -17.73 14.56 58.51
CA MET A 1 -19.15 14.65 58.13
C MET A 1 -19.25 15.55 56.91
N ALA A 2 -19.47 14.98 55.73
CA ALA A 2 -19.60 15.77 54.50
C ALA A 2 -21.04 16.27 54.37
N GLN A 3 -21.22 17.58 54.29
CA GLN A 3 -22.53 18.19 54.02
C GLN A 3 -22.97 17.76 52.61
N THR A 4 -23.98 16.89 52.54
CA THR A 4 -24.69 16.59 51.29
C THR A 4 -25.45 17.85 50.88
N GLY A 5 -24.90 18.60 49.93
CA GLY A 5 -25.62 19.72 49.31
C GLY A 5 -26.94 19.23 48.74
N SER A 6 -28.02 19.93 49.09
CA SER A 6 -29.34 19.71 48.50
C SER A 6 -29.25 20.07 47.01
N TRP A 7 -29.35 19.06 46.15
CA TRP A 7 -29.33 19.26 44.70
C TRP A 7 -30.74 19.61 44.24
N ARG A 8 -30.86 20.75 43.57
CA ARG A 8 -32.12 21.22 42.99
C ARG A 8 -32.46 20.35 41.77
N GLU A 9 -33.62 19.71 41.77
CA GLU A 9 -34.16 19.07 40.58
C GLU A 9 -34.51 20.16 39.55
N PHE A 10 -34.02 20.00 38.32
CA PHE A 10 -34.38 20.89 37.22
C PHE A 10 -35.84 20.63 36.84
N SER A 11 -36.60 21.71 36.70
CA SER A 11 -37.95 21.62 36.17
C SER A 11 -37.93 21.13 34.72
N GLU A 12 -39.00 20.48 34.27
CA GLU A 12 -39.18 20.09 32.86
C GLU A 12 -38.99 21.27 31.89
N ARG A 13 -39.32 22.48 32.33
CA ARG A 13 -39.10 23.71 31.55
C ARG A 13 -37.62 24.04 31.37
N GLU A 14 -36.80 23.87 32.40
CA GLU A 14 -35.34 24.08 32.33
C GLU A 14 -34.68 23.00 31.46
N LEU A 15 -35.12 21.74 31.58
CA LEU A 15 -34.67 20.64 30.72
C LEU A 15 -35.05 20.88 29.24
N ALA A 16 -36.26 21.37 28.97
CA ALA A 16 -36.69 21.73 27.62
C ALA A 16 -35.83 22.87 27.03
N GLY A 17 -35.55 23.91 27.81
CA GLY A 17 -34.65 25.00 27.39
C GLY A 17 -33.24 24.51 27.07
N PHE A 18 -32.72 23.58 27.87
CA PHE A 18 -31.40 22.98 27.65
C PHE A 18 -31.35 22.12 26.37
N ARG A 19 -32.41 21.35 26.09
CA ARG A 19 -32.50 20.55 24.85
C ARG A 19 -32.45 21.43 23.60
N VAL A 20 -33.16 22.56 23.61
CA VAL A 20 -33.15 23.53 22.50
C VAL A 20 -31.74 24.11 22.31
N PHE A 21 -31.10 24.56 23.39
CA PHE A 21 -29.74 25.09 23.35
C PHE A 21 -28.71 24.09 22.80
N ALA A 22 -28.79 22.83 23.24
CA ALA A 22 -27.90 21.77 22.78
C ALA A 22 -28.09 21.47 21.27
N ALA A 23 -29.34 21.44 20.81
CA ALA A 23 -29.67 21.22 19.40
C ALA A 23 -29.16 22.36 18.51
N GLU A 24 -29.32 23.62 18.93
CA GLU A 24 -28.82 24.79 18.21
C GLU A 24 -27.28 24.83 18.16
N SER A 25 -26.63 24.55 19.29
CA SER A 25 -25.17 24.47 19.37
C SER A 25 -24.61 23.37 18.47
N LEU A 26 -25.29 22.21 18.38
CA LEU A 26 -24.90 21.14 17.47
C LEU A 26 -25.07 21.54 16.00
N ARG A 27 -26.18 22.21 15.65
CA ARG A 27 -26.40 22.72 14.28
C ARG A 27 -25.30 23.71 13.90
N LYS A 28 -25.03 24.70 14.74
CA LYS A 28 -23.95 25.68 14.51
C LYS A 28 -22.59 25.01 14.33
N THR A 29 -22.25 24.06 15.21
CA THR A 29 -20.99 23.31 15.13
C THR A 29 -20.86 22.53 13.81
N LYS A 30 -21.95 21.92 13.31
CA LYS A 30 -21.97 21.23 12.02
C LYS A 30 -21.77 22.20 10.85
N THR A 31 -22.42 23.36 10.88
CA THR A 31 -22.28 24.40 9.84
C THR A 31 -20.86 24.96 9.81
N ASP A 32 -20.30 25.30 10.97
CA ASP A 32 -18.94 25.82 11.11
C ASP A 32 -17.89 24.78 10.66
N PHE A 33 -18.12 23.49 10.94
CA PHE A 33 -17.26 22.41 10.46
C PHE A 33 -17.32 22.28 8.93
N ALA A 34 -18.52 22.29 8.34
CA ALA A 34 -18.70 22.22 6.89
C ALA A 34 -18.04 23.40 6.19
N GLN A 35 -18.19 24.61 6.75
CA GLN A 35 -17.55 25.82 6.24
C GLN A 35 -16.01 25.76 6.37
N ALA A 36 -15.49 25.34 7.52
CA ALA A 36 -14.04 25.18 7.71
C ALA A 36 -13.43 24.12 6.78
N GLN A 37 -14.19 23.06 6.46
CA GLN A 37 -13.80 22.02 5.51
C GLN A 37 -13.78 22.58 4.08
N HIS A 38 -14.78 23.37 3.70
CA HIS A 38 -14.84 24.09 2.43
C HIS A 38 -13.64 25.06 2.28
N GLU A 39 -13.29 25.78 3.34
CA GLU A 39 -12.18 26.74 3.35
C GLU A 39 -10.79 26.10 3.48
N ARG A 40 -10.67 24.77 3.66
CA ARG A 40 -9.41 24.03 3.89
C ARG A 40 -8.56 24.53 5.07
N LYS A 41 -9.16 25.25 6.04
CA LYS A 41 -8.47 25.88 7.19
C LYS A 41 -8.59 25.09 8.49
N LEU A 42 -8.73 23.77 8.41
CA LEU A 42 -8.85 22.91 9.58
C LEU A 42 -7.47 22.50 10.09
N THR A 43 -6.93 23.30 11.01
CA THR A 43 -5.80 22.87 11.84
C THR A 43 -6.23 21.69 12.74
N ASN A 44 -5.29 20.81 13.10
CA ASN A 44 -5.59 19.63 13.93
C ASN A 44 -6.30 20.00 15.26
N ALA A 45 -5.96 21.13 15.88
CA ALA A 45 -6.60 21.60 17.11
C ALA A 45 -8.08 21.99 16.92
N ARG A 46 -8.43 22.60 15.77
CA ARG A 46 -9.83 22.88 15.42
C ARG A 46 -10.60 21.58 15.13
N ALA A 47 -9.98 20.63 14.44
CA ALA A 47 -10.59 19.33 14.15
C ALA A 47 -10.91 18.55 15.44
N GLU A 48 -10.01 18.61 16.42
CA GLU A 48 -10.23 18.00 17.73
C GLU A 48 -11.35 18.72 18.51
N HIS A 49 -11.36 20.06 18.51
CA HIS A 49 -12.45 20.82 19.13
C HIS A 49 -13.82 20.44 18.54
N PHE A 50 -13.95 20.36 17.22
CA PHE A 50 -15.18 19.94 16.56
C PHE A 50 -15.59 18.50 16.90
N ARG A 51 -14.62 17.58 16.92
CA ARG A 51 -14.86 16.18 17.30
C ARG A 51 -15.41 16.09 18.73
N PHE A 52 -14.84 16.86 19.66
CA PHE A 52 -15.28 16.83 21.04
C PHE A 52 -16.63 17.51 21.25
N SER A 53 -16.91 18.62 20.57
CA SER A 53 -18.25 19.25 20.60
C SER A 53 -19.33 18.30 20.06
N ALA A 54 -19.02 17.50 19.03
CA ALA A 54 -19.93 16.48 18.53
C ALA A 54 -20.12 15.31 19.51
N ILE A 55 -19.08 14.93 20.27
CA ILE A 55 -19.18 13.92 21.33
C ILE A 55 -20.03 14.45 22.50
N ALA A 56 -19.79 15.69 22.93
CA ALA A 56 -20.57 16.34 23.98
C ALA A 56 -22.06 16.42 23.59
N ALA A 57 -22.37 16.84 22.36
CA ALA A 57 -23.75 16.89 21.87
C ALA A 57 -24.44 15.51 21.87
N LYS A 58 -23.74 14.44 21.49
CA LYS A 58 -24.27 13.07 21.57
C LYS A 58 -24.48 12.59 23.00
N LEU A 59 -23.61 12.98 23.92
CA LEU A 59 -23.76 12.64 25.34
C LEU A 59 -24.95 13.41 25.96
N PHE A 60 -25.17 14.66 25.55
CA PHE A 60 -26.34 15.43 25.96
C PHE A 60 -27.65 14.89 25.35
N GLU A 61 -27.61 14.39 24.12
CA GLU A 61 -28.74 13.69 23.48
C GLU A 61 -29.09 12.40 24.24
N GLN A 62 -28.08 11.65 24.70
CA GLN A 62 -28.28 10.47 25.55
C GLN A 62 -28.83 10.85 26.94
N LEU A 63 -28.34 11.94 27.56
CA LEU A 63 -28.90 12.43 28.82
C LEU A 63 -30.37 12.85 28.73
N ALA A 64 -30.83 13.23 27.54
CA ALA A 64 -32.22 13.57 27.27
C ALA A 64 -33.13 12.35 27.00
N ASP A 65 -32.56 11.14 26.86
CA ASP A 65 -33.29 9.90 26.57
C ASP A 65 -34.15 9.49 27.78
N PRO A 66 -35.50 9.43 27.62
CA PRO A 66 -36.39 9.06 28.71
C PRO A 66 -36.21 7.62 29.18
N LEU A 67 -35.58 6.75 28.39
CA LEU A 67 -35.36 5.33 28.72
C LEU A 67 -34.11 5.10 29.59
N LEU A 68 -33.24 6.11 29.74
CA LEU A 68 -32.08 6.01 30.62
C LEU A 68 -32.50 6.14 32.08
N SER A 69 -32.05 5.22 32.95
CA SER A 69 -32.38 5.27 34.38
C SER A 69 -31.82 6.52 35.06
N VAL A 70 -32.48 6.97 36.13
CA VAL A 70 -32.09 8.17 36.89
C VAL A 70 -30.64 8.09 37.36
N GLU A 71 -30.20 6.93 37.86
CA GLU A 71 -28.81 6.70 38.28
C GLU A 71 -27.80 6.78 37.13
N ALA A 72 -28.16 6.31 35.93
CA ALA A 72 -27.28 6.37 34.77
C ALA A 72 -27.16 7.80 34.24
N ARG A 73 -28.24 8.60 34.27
CA ARG A 73 -28.19 10.04 33.98
C ARG A 73 -27.33 10.78 35.00
N GLN A 74 -27.47 10.46 36.29
CA GLN A 74 -26.66 11.04 37.37
C GLN A 74 -25.16 10.74 37.20
N ARG A 75 -24.79 9.50 36.85
CA ARG A 75 -23.38 9.14 36.57
C ARG A 75 -22.81 9.91 35.38
N LEU A 76 -23.55 9.98 34.27
CA LEU A 76 -23.17 10.76 33.09
C LEU A 76 -22.99 12.26 33.42
N TRP A 77 -23.87 12.81 34.26
CA TRP A 77 -23.82 14.22 34.66
C TRP A 77 -22.62 14.53 35.57
N VAL A 78 -22.36 13.68 36.57
CA VAL A 78 -21.19 13.79 37.45
C VAL A 78 -19.89 13.69 36.65
N GLU A 79 -19.86 12.85 35.61
CA GLU A 79 -18.69 12.73 34.73
C GLU A 79 -18.51 13.92 33.78
N LEU A 80 -19.59 14.61 33.39
CA LEU A 80 -19.55 15.79 32.51
C LEU A 80 -19.25 17.10 33.25
N GLY A 81 -19.61 17.19 34.54
CA GLY A 81 -19.50 18.39 35.38
C GLY A 81 -20.57 19.44 35.06
N GLU A 82 -21.05 20.18 36.06
CA GLU A 82 -22.04 21.25 35.84
C GLU A 82 -21.48 22.34 34.92
N PRO A 83 -22.16 22.69 33.81
CA PRO A 83 -21.75 23.80 32.96
C PRO A 83 -22.06 25.14 33.65
N ASP A 84 -21.05 25.77 34.25
CA ASP A 84 -21.10 27.20 34.61
C ASP A 84 -20.76 28.03 33.36
N PRO A 85 -21.73 28.78 32.79
CA PRO A 85 -21.52 29.59 31.59
C PRO A 85 -20.51 30.73 31.80
N ALA A 86 -20.15 31.07 33.04
CA ALA A 86 -19.14 32.08 33.36
C ALA A 86 -17.70 31.52 33.39
N ARG A 87 -17.49 30.20 33.27
CA ARG A 87 -16.16 29.57 33.45
C ARG A 87 -15.78 28.63 32.28
N PRO A 88 -15.02 29.10 31.27
CA PRO A 88 -14.62 28.30 30.09
C PRO A 88 -13.69 27.10 30.40
N GLN A 89 -13.28 26.95 31.66
CA GLN A 89 -12.48 25.82 32.14
C GLN A 89 -13.30 24.52 32.23
N ILE A 90 -14.63 24.62 32.30
CA ILE A 90 -15.55 23.47 32.37
C ILE A 90 -15.68 22.79 31.01
N GLY A 91 -15.60 23.55 29.91
CA GLY A 91 -15.41 22.98 28.58
C GLY A 91 -14.18 22.07 28.52
N ARG A 92 -13.07 22.42 29.20
CA ARG A 92 -11.87 21.56 29.29
C ARG A 92 -12.11 20.32 30.17
N ALA A 93 -12.97 20.37 31.18
CA ALA A 93 -13.33 19.22 32.00
C ALA A 93 -14.20 18.22 31.22
N ALA A 94 -15.24 18.70 30.53
CA ALA A 94 -16.05 17.89 29.62
C ALA A 94 -15.23 17.31 28.45
N LEU A 95 -14.28 18.09 27.90
CA LEU A 95 -13.30 17.64 26.91
C LEU A 95 -12.40 16.51 27.46
N ARG A 96 -11.91 16.65 28.71
CA ARG A 96 -11.11 15.63 29.39
C ARG A 96 -11.93 14.37 29.71
N ALA A 97 -13.20 14.51 30.12
CA ALA A 97 -14.12 13.41 30.36
C ALA A 97 -14.44 12.65 29.06
N ALA A 98 -14.76 13.37 27.98
CA ALA A 98 -14.94 12.80 26.65
C ALA A 98 -13.66 12.10 26.14
N ALA A 99 -12.48 12.67 26.38
CA ALA A 99 -11.20 12.03 26.07
C ALA A 99 -10.94 10.77 26.92
N ARG A 100 -11.38 10.74 28.19
CA ARG A 100 -11.32 9.55 29.07
C ARG A 100 -12.24 8.43 28.58
N PHE A 101 -13.42 8.77 28.07
CA PHE A 101 -14.32 7.80 27.43
C PHE A 101 -13.77 7.26 26.10
N ASP A 102 -13.22 8.12 25.23
CA ASP A 102 -12.61 7.67 23.97
C ASP A 102 -11.35 6.83 24.22
N THR A 103 -10.54 7.18 25.23
CA THR A 103 -9.39 6.37 25.64
C THR A 103 -9.81 5.05 26.29
N ALA A 104 -10.89 5.00 27.08
CA ALA A 104 -11.45 3.74 27.60
C ALA A 104 -12.04 2.86 26.47
N ARG A 105 -12.68 3.46 25.47
CA ARG A 105 -13.19 2.77 24.27
C ARG A 105 -12.05 2.23 23.39
N ARG A 106 -10.95 2.97 23.27
CA ARG A 106 -9.70 2.50 22.63
C ARG A 106 -8.98 1.43 23.46
N ARG A 107 -9.05 1.51 24.80
CA ARG A 107 -8.54 0.47 25.71
C ARG A 107 -9.38 -0.81 25.69
N ARG A 108 -10.67 -0.75 25.29
CA ARG A 108 -11.49 -1.91 24.95
C ARG A 108 -11.43 -2.25 23.45
N ALA A 109 -10.23 -2.45 22.90
CA ALA A 109 -9.99 -3.27 21.70
C ALA A 109 -8.54 -3.78 21.47
N PRO A 110 -7.62 -3.99 22.44
CA PRO A 110 -6.31 -4.57 22.14
C PRO A 110 -6.29 -6.10 22.00
N ARG A 111 -7.43 -6.77 21.73
CA ARG A 111 -7.46 -8.24 21.58
C ARG A 111 -7.37 -8.79 20.15
N ARG A 112 -7.41 -7.98 19.08
CA ARG A 112 -7.35 -8.50 17.70
C ARG A 112 -6.00 -8.32 16.98
N ALA A 113 -5.15 -7.39 17.43
CA ALA A 113 -3.87 -7.12 16.76
C ALA A 113 -2.80 -8.20 17.00
N HIS A 114 -2.82 -8.88 18.16
CA HIS A 114 -1.91 -10.01 18.44
C HIS A 114 -2.42 -11.34 17.86
N GLU A 115 -3.72 -11.49 17.64
CA GLU A 115 -4.29 -12.69 17.01
C GLU A 115 -4.10 -12.70 15.50
N ALA A 116 -4.13 -11.54 14.81
CA ALA A 116 -3.90 -11.46 13.37
C ALA A 116 -2.53 -12.04 12.91
N PRO A 117 -1.38 -11.73 13.53
CA PRO A 117 -0.11 -12.33 13.16
C PRO A 117 -0.03 -13.81 13.53
N ALA A 118 -0.65 -14.24 14.64
CA ALA A 118 -0.72 -15.66 15.01
C ALA A 118 -1.54 -16.46 14.00
N ARG A 119 -2.75 -16.01 13.66
CA ARG A 119 -3.60 -16.61 12.61
C ARG A 119 -2.92 -16.63 11.25
N ALA A 120 -2.16 -15.59 10.91
CA ALA A 120 -1.37 -15.55 9.67
C ALA A 120 -0.20 -16.56 9.68
N GLN A 121 0.43 -16.77 10.83
CA GLN A 121 1.47 -17.80 10.99
C GLN A 121 0.87 -19.21 10.90
N ASP A 122 -0.28 -19.44 11.52
CA ASP A 122 -0.99 -20.73 11.46
C ASP A 122 -1.47 -21.04 10.04
N ALA A 123 -2.08 -20.07 9.36
CA ALA A 123 -2.45 -20.19 7.95
C ALA A 123 -1.24 -20.53 7.07
N ARG A 124 -0.08 -19.89 7.32
CA ARG A 124 1.17 -20.20 6.61
C ARG A 124 1.64 -21.64 6.88
N ARG A 125 1.64 -22.10 8.13
CA ARG A 125 2.06 -23.46 8.49
C ARG A 125 1.16 -24.51 7.82
N VAL A 126 -0.16 -24.33 7.90
CA VAL A 126 -1.15 -25.22 7.28
C VAL A 126 -0.97 -25.23 5.75
N ALA A 127 -0.86 -24.07 5.10
CA ALA A 127 -0.68 -24.01 3.65
C ALA A 127 0.61 -24.70 3.19
N VAL A 128 1.70 -24.59 3.96
CA VAL A 128 2.95 -25.29 3.64
C VAL A 128 2.80 -26.80 3.81
N GLN A 129 2.16 -27.26 4.89
CA GLN A 129 1.89 -28.67 5.14
C GLN A 129 1.07 -29.28 4.00
N LEU A 130 -0.07 -28.65 3.67
CA LEU A 130 -0.95 -29.06 2.56
C LEU A 130 -0.21 -29.11 1.22
N ARG A 131 0.74 -28.20 0.99
CA ARG A 131 1.52 -28.17 -0.25
C ARG A 131 2.59 -29.27 -0.33
N LEU A 132 3.27 -29.55 0.79
CA LEU A 132 4.40 -30.48 0.82
C LEU A 132 3.95 -31.94 0.99
N VAL A 133 2.95 -32.18 1.84
CA VAL A 133 2.43 -33.52 2.16
C VAL A 133 1.31 -33.90 1.19
N ASP A 134 0.23 -33.11 1.15
CA ASP A 134 -0.97 -33.45 0.37
C ASP A 134 -0.85 -33.04 -1.11
N ARG A 135 0.28 -32.42 -1.49
CA ARG A 135 0.61 -31.99 -2.86
C ARG A 135 -0.43 -31.07 -3.51
N ILE A 136 -1.30 -30.41 -2.74
CA ILE A 136 -2.35 -29.53 -3.26
C ILE A 136 -1.74 -28.41 -4.12
N PRO A 137 -2.27 -28.11 -5.32
CA PRO A 137 -1.80 -27.03 -6.19
C PRO A 137 -1.71 -25.67 -5.48
N ALA A 138 -0.65 -24.91 -5.75
CA ALA A 138 -0.46 -23.58 -5.15
C ALA A 138 -1.58 -22.59 -5.51
N LYS A 139 -2.26 -22.78 -6.65
CA LYS A 139 -3.42 -21.97 -7.08
C LYS A 139 -4.63 -22.19 -6.17
N GLU A 140 -4.93 -23.45 -5.84
CA GLU A 140 -6.04 -23.80 -4.96
C GLU A 140 -5.81 -23.33 -3.52
N LEU A 141 -4.57 -23.50 -3.02
CA LEU A 141 -4.19 -22.95 -1.71
C LEU A 141 -4.25 -21.43 -1.69
N ALA A 142 -3.84 -20.77 -2.77
CA ALA A 142 -3.93 -19.32 -2.90
C ALA A 142 -5.37 -18.80 -2.76
N GLU A 143 -6.33 -19.44 -3.43
CA GLU A 143 -7.76 -19.13 -3.30
C GLU A 143 -8.26 -19.38 -1.86
N ARG A 144 -7.96 -20.57 -1.30
CA ARG A 144 -8.38 -20.95 0.07
C ARG A 144 -7.87 -19.99 1.15
N PHE A 145 -6.65 -19.46 1.00
CA PHE A 145 -6.03 -18.55 1.97
C PHE A 145 -6.11 -17.08 1.55
N SER A 146 -6.81 -16.75 0.45
CA SER A 146 -6.91 -15.38 -0.08
C SER A 146 -5.55 -14.69 -0.30
N VAL A 147 -4.57 -15.42 -0.82
CA VAL A 147 -3.23 -14.94 -1.16
C VAL A 147 -2.88 -15.25 -2.61
N THR A 148 -1.75 -14.75 -3.10
CA THR A 148 -1.29 -15.09 -4.46
C THR A 148 -0.58 -16.46 -4.47
N PRO A 149 -0.58 -17.20 -5.60
CA PRO A 149 0.20 -18.43 -5.74
C PRO A 149 1.70 -18.23 -5.44
N GLN A 150 2.27 -17.07 -5.81
CA GLN A 150 3.65 -16.70 -5.49
C GLN A 150 3.90 -16.62 -3.97
N THR A 151 2.91 -16.14 -3.20
CA THR A 151 2.99 -16.12 -1.74
C THR A 151 3.09 -17.52 -1.16
N ILE A 152 2.29 -18.48 -1.66
CA ILE A 152 2.36 -19.89 -1.26
C ILE A 152 3.75 -20.47 -1.59
N HIS A 153 4.25 -20.25 -2.81
CA HIS A 153 5.60 -20.69 -3.19
C HIS A 153 6.69 -20.11 -2.30
N LEU A 154 6.56 -18.82 -1.91
CA LEU A 154 7.47 -18.16 -1.00
C LEU A 154 7.44 -18.80 0.40
N TRP A 155 6.25 -19.10 0.92
CA TRP A 155 6.09 -19.75 2.22
C TRP A 155 6.76 -21.13 2.25
N VAL A 156 6.51 -21.95 1.23
CA VAL A 156 7.12 -23.28 1.08
C VAL A 156 8.64 -23.17 0.95
N ARG A 157 9.13 -22.27 0.08
CA ARG A 157 10.56 -22.03 -0.10
C ARG A 157 11.23 -21.66 1.22
N ASN A 158 10.62 -20.75 1.99
CA ASN A 158 11.19 -20.30 3.25
C ASN A 158 11.15 -21.40 4.32
N HIS A 159 10.12 -22.23 4.34
CA HIS A 159 10.04 -23.39 5.23
C HIS A 159 11.11 -24.42 4.92
N LEU A 160 11.27 -24.82 3.66
CA LEU A 160 12.34 -25.73 3.23
C LEU A 160 13.73 -25.16 3.54
N LYS A 161 13.93 -23.84 3.43
CA LYS A 161 15.19 -23.18 3.83
C LYS A 161 15.45 -23.31 5.32
N GLN A 162 14.42 -23.13 6.16
CA GLN A 162 14.54 -23.29 7.61
C GLN A 162 14.88 -24.73 8.01
N GLN A 163 14.43 -25.71 7.23
CA GLN A 163 14.74 -27.12 7.42
C GLN A 163 16.06 -27.57 6.78
N GLY A 164 16.78 -26.68 6.08
CA GLY A 164 17.96 -27.07 5.28
C GLY A 164 17.64 -27.91 4.04
N ALA A 165 16.38 -28.23 3.77
CA ALA A 165 15.93 -29.06 2.66
C ALA A 165 15.70 -28.28 1.34
N TYR A 166 15.88 -26.95 1.35
CA TYR A 166 15.77 -26.16 0.14
C TYR A 166 17.03 -26.27 -0.70
N GLU A 167 16.97 -27.11 -1.74
CA GLU A 167 17.94 -27.04 -2.83
C GLU A 167 17.60 -25.88 -3.76
N PRO A 168 18.47 -24.85 -3.86
CA PRO A 168 18.29 -23.82 -4.84
C PRO A 168 18.32 -24.48 -6.21
N ARG A 169 17.31 -24.23 -7.05
CA ARG A 169 17.30 -24.69 -8.44
C ARG A 169 18.55 -24.13 -9.12
N ARG A 170 19.61 -24.95 -9.23
CA ARG A 170 20.85 -24.57 -9.88
C ARG A 170 20.53 -24.50 -11.36
N ARG A 171 20.27 -23.30 -11.87
CA ARG A 171 20.36 -23.09 -13.31
C ARG A 171 21.77 -23.49 -13.72
N PRO A 172 21.96 -24.23 -14.83
CA PRO A 172 23.30 -24.51 -15.32
C PRO A 172 24.03 -23.16 -15.42
N GLY A 173 25.06 -23.01 -14.59
CA GLY A 173 25.85 -21.80 -14.61
C GLY A 173 26.54 -21.70 -15.97
N ALA A 174 26.97 -20.51 -16.35
CA ALA A 174 27.93 -20.40 -17.44
C ALA A 174 29.13 -21.33 -17.17
N PRO A 175 29.73 -21.93 -18.21
CA PRO A 175 31.00 -22.62 -18.08
C PRO A 175 32.02 -21.70 -17.39
N GLU A 176 32.82 -22.23 -16.46
CA GLU A 176 33.92 -21.48 -15.83
C GLU A 176 34.84 -20.75 -16.82
N PRO A 177 35.22 -21.30 -18.00
CA PRO A 177 36.05 -20.55 -18.95
C PRO A 177 35.38 -19.25 -19.45
N VAL A 178 34.06 -19.28 -19.68
CA VAL A 178 33.30 -18.09 -20.10
C VAL A 178 33.28 -17.04 -18.99
N LYS A 179 33.12 -17.46 -17.73
CA LYS A 179 33.15 -16.54 -16.58
C LYS A 179 34.51 -15.89 -16.43
N ALA A 180 35.59 -16.67 -16.56
CA ALA A 180 36.96 -16.21 -16.42
C ALA A 180 37.33 -15.24 -17.55
N GLU A 181 36.99 -15.57 -18.79
CA GLU A 181 37.24 -14.70 -19.95
C GLU A 181 36.49 -13.37 -19.83
N ALA A 182 35.18 -13.41 -19.54
CA ALA A 182 34.37 -12.22 -19.34
C ALA A 182 34.93 -11.34 -18.20
N ALA A 183 35.34 -11.97 -17.10
CA ALA A 183 35.94 -11.24 -15.98
C ALA A 183 37.28 -10.59 -16.36
N ARG A 184 38.16 -11.31 -17.07
CA ARG A 184 39.44 -10.80 -17.55
C ARG A 184 39.24 -9.59 -18.47
N LEU A 185 38.36 -9.70 -19.47
CA LEU A 185 38.06 -8.61 -20.41
C LEU A 185 37.48 -7.37 -19.71
N ALA A 186 36.62 -7.56 -18.71
CA ALA A 186 36.07 -6.45 -17.93
C ALA A 186 37.12 -5.78 -17.03
N ILE A 187 38.04 -6.56 -16.44
CA ILE A 187 39.10 -6.03 -15.56
C ILE A 187 40.16 -5.29 -16.37
N ALA A 188 40.50 -5.79 -17.56
CA ALA A 188 41.39 -5.12 -18.52
C ALA A 188 40.80 -3.82 -19.09
N GLY A 189 39.52 -3.53 -18.84
CA GLY A 189 38.84 -2.34 -19.36
C GLY A 189 38.50 -2.45 -20.85
N SER A 190 38.76 -3.59 -21.49
CA SER A 190 38.51 -3.77 -22.93
C SER A 190 37.03 -3.83 -23.28
N HIS A 191 36.18 -4.27 -22.35
CA HIS A 191 34.73 -4.32 -22.55
C HIS A 191 33.98 -3.89 -21.29
N SER A 192 32.86 -3.20 -21.46
CA SER A 192 31.91 -2.95 -20.38
C SER A 192 31.17 -4.23 -19.99
N VAL A 193 30.66 -4.28 -18.77
CA VAL A 193 29.82 -5.39 -18.28
C VAL A 193 28.58 -5.60 -19.15
N ALA A 194 28.01 -4.52 -19.72
CA ALA A 194 26.85 -4.59 -20.59
C ALA A 194 27.18 -5.27 -21.93
N GLN A 195 28.29 -4.88 -22.57
CA GLN A 195 28.75 -5.51 -23.82
C GLN A 195 29.05 -7.01 -23.62
N LEU A 196 29.66 -7.38 -22.49
CA LEU A 196 29.91 -8.79 -22.18
C LEU A 196 28.62 -9.57 -21.90
N ALA A 197 27.65 -8.93 -21.23
CA ALA A 197 26.34 -9.51 -20.98
C ALA A 197 25.60 -9.83 -22.30
N GLU A 198 25.64 -8.89 -23.25
CA GLU A 198 25.12 -9.08 -24.59
C GLU A 198 25.89 -10.18 -25.35
N LYS A 199 27.24 -10.10 -25.40
CA LYS A 199 28.10 -11.06 -26.10
C LYS A 199 27.86 -12.51 -25.67
N TYR A 200 27.67 -12.75 -24.37
CA TYR A 200 27.53 -14.11 -23.84
C TYR A 200 26.06 -14.50 -23.56
N GLY A 201 25.08 -13.63 -23.83
CA GLY A 201 23.67 -13.94 -23.60
C GLY A 201 23.26 -14.05 -22.12
N TYR A 202 23.89 -13.28 -21.24
CA TYR A 202 23.58 -13.26 -19.80
C TYR A 202 23.10 -11.89 -19.33
N HIS A 203 22.45 -11.84 -18.16
CA HIS A 203 22.05 -10.57 -17.56
C HIS A 203 23.28 -9.80 -17.03
N PRO A 204 23.36 -8.46 -17.16
CA PRO A 204 24.50 -7.65 -16.69
C PRO A 204 24.90 -7.88 -15.24
N SER A 205 23.93 -8.07 -14.34
CA SER A 205 24.21 -8.38 -12.92
C SER A 205 24.92 -9.72 -12.71
N THR A 206 24.71 -10.69 -13.60
CA THR A 206 25.38 -12.00 -13.57
C THR A 206 26.85 -11.86 -13.96
N VAL A 207 27.13 -11.13 -15.04
CA VAL A 207 28.50 -10.84 -15.47
C VAL A 207 29.23 -10.00 -14.42
N ALA A 208 28.59 -8.95 -13.88
CA ALA A 208 29.15 -8.15 -12.78
C ALA A 208 29.49 -9.00 -11.54
N ARG A 209 28.73 -10.05 -11.27
CA ARG A 209 29.06 -11.01 -10.22
C ARG A 209 30.32 -11.81 -10.55
N TRP A 210 30.46 -12.33 -11.77
CA TRP A 210 31.68 -13.04 -12.19
C TRP A 210 32.93 -12.16 -12.09
N VAL A 211 32.84 -10.90 -12.50
CA VAL A 211 33.95 -9.93 -12.36
C VAL A 211 34.34 -9.76 -10.89
N ARG A 212 33.36 -9.67 -9.96
CA ARG A 212 33.63 -9.56 -8.52
C ARG A 212 34.25 -10.82 -7.94
N GLU A 213 33.75 -12.00 -8.32
CA GLU A 213 34.28 -13.30 -7.88
C GLU A 213 35.72 -13.49 -8.37
N HIS A 214 35.98 -13.19 -9.64
CA HIS A 214 37.31 -13.27 -10.22
C HIS A 214 38.29 -12.31 -9.56
N ARG A 215 37.91 -11.03 -9.34
CA ARG A 215 38.73 -10.08 -8.58
C ARG A 215 39.07 -10.60 -7.19
N SER A 216 38.08 -11.14 -6.48
CA SER A 216 38.27 -11.69 -5.14
C SER A 216 39.24 -12.88 -5.13
N ARG A 217 39.13 -13.79 -6.11
CA ARG A 217 40.04 -14.95 -6.23
C ARG A 217 41.45 -14.54 -6.62
N ALA A 218 41.59 -13.55 -7.50
CA ALA A 218 42.87 -13.06 -7.99
C ALA A 218 43.53 -12.01 -7.07
N GLY A 219 42.94 -11.68 -5.91
CA GLY A 219 43.46 -10.64 -5.03
C GLY A 219 43.42 -9.22 -5.63
N ILE A 220 42.69 -9.01 -6.72
CA ILE A 220 42.61 -7.71 -7.39
C ILE A 220 41.65 -6.82 -6.61
N ALA A 221 42.17 -5.72 -6.08
CA ALA A 221 41.37 -4.73 -5.37
C ALA A 221 40.20 -4.25 -6.24
N ARG A 222 39.04 -4.01 -5.59
CA ARG A 222 37.93 -3.38 -6.30
C ARG A 222 38.38 -1.97 -6.70
N PRO A 223 38.06 -1.51 -7.93
CA PRO A 223 38.35 -0.14 -8.33
C PRO A 223 37.71 0.75 -7.29
N ALA A 224 38.51 1.67 -6.75
CA ALA A 224 38.01 2.68 -5.85
C ALA A 224 36.86 3.37 -6.57
N ARG A 225 35.66 3.32 -5.98
CA ARG A 225 34.58 4.16 -6.50
C ARG A 225 35.06 5.60 -6.39
N PRO A 226 34.95 6.41 -7.46
CA PRO A 226 35.31 7.82 -7.36
C PRO A 226 34.58 8.39 -6.15
N LYS A 227 35.36 8.86 -5.16
CA LYS A 227 34.80 9.39 -3.93
C LYS A 227 34.01 10.62 -4.34
N VAL A 228 32.71 10.62 -4.08
CA VAL A 228 31.89 11.78 -4.40
C VAL A 228 32.46 12.96 -3.58
N PRO A 229 32.80 14.10 -4.22
CA PRO A 229 33.44 15.20 -3.51
C PRO A 229 32.61 15.66 -2.31
N ASP A 230 33.26 15.96 -1.19
CA ASP A 230 32.55 16.36 0.05
C ASP A 230 31.68 17.59 -0.16
N LYS A 231 32.08 18.51 -1.06
CA LYS A 231 31.24 19.65 -1.49
C LYS A 231 29.88 19.23 -2.04
N VAL A 232 29.80 18.13 -2.78
CA VAL A 232 28.53 17.61 -3.33
C VAL A 232 27.69 17.00 -2.22
N ARG A 233 28.33 16.29 -1.27
CA ARG A 233 27.66 15.75 -0.09
C ARG A 233 27.05 16.87 0.75
N LEU A 234 27.84 17.89 1.10
CA LEU A 234 27.39 19.04 1.89
C LEU A 234 26.28 19.82 1.16
N LYS A 235 26.44 20.11 -0.14
CA LYS A 235 25.39 20.75 -0.94
C LYS A 235 24.09 19.94 -0.92
N THR A 236 24.17 18.62 -1.11
CA THR A 236 23.00 17.74 -1.06
C THR A 236 22.32 17.77 0.31
N LEU A 237 23.10 17.79 1.39
CA LEU A 237 22.57 17.88 2.76
C LEU A 237 21.92 19.24 3.04
N GLY A 238 22.50 20.35 2.57
CA GLY A 238 21.89 21.68 2.68
C GLY A 238 20.54 21.76 1.96
N LEU A 239 20.44 21.23 0.73
CA LEU A 239 19.16 21.12 0.01
C LEU A 239 18.11 20.32 0.82
N ILE A 240 18.55 19.28 1.52
CA ILE A 240 17.69 18.36 2.29
C ILE A 240 17.22 19.00 3.60
N PHE A 241 18.15 19.48 4.43
CA PHE A 241 17.85 19.93 5.80
C PHE A 241 17.52 21.43 5.90
N GLU A 242 18.15 22.28 5.10
CA GLU A 242 17.95 23.74 5.16
C GLU A 242 16.79 24.17 4.25
N GLN A 243 16.72 23.60 3.03
CA GLN A 243 15.69 23.97 2.05
C GLN A 243 14.47 23.04 2.05
N GLY A 244 14.49 21.97 2.85
CA GLY A 244 13.37 21.04 2.97
C GLY A 244 13.06 20.25 1.70
N LEU A 245 14.04 20.06 0.79
CA LEU A 245 13.81 19.28 -0.43
C LEU A 245 13.88 17.77 -0.18
N PRO A 246 13.01 16.96 -0.83
CA PRO A 246 13.11 15.51 -0.77
C PRO A 246 14.48 15.00 -1.26
N PRO A 247 15.06 13.94 -0.64
CA PRO A 247 16.37 13.42 -1.03
C PRO A 247 16.46 13.00 -2.50
N THR A 248 15.35 12.59 -3.11
CA THR A 248 15.28 12.27 -4.55
C THR A 248 15.49 13.49 -5.44
N ILE A 249 14.92 14.64 -5.07
CA ILE A 249 15.05 15.91 -5.81
C ILE A 249 16.46 16.48 -5.60
N ALA A 250 16.91 16.53 -4.35
CA ALA A 250 18.27 16.96 -4.02
C ALA A 250 19.33 16.10 -4.72
N ALA A 251 19.12 14.78 -4.77
CA ALA A 251 20.00 13.86 -5.50
C ALA A 251 20.11 14.21 -6.98
N ARG A 252 18.97 14.45 -7.65
CA ARG A 252 18.92 14.83 -9.06
C ARG A 252 19.64 16.15 -9.32
N GLN A 253 19.44 17.15 -8.46
CA GLN A 253 20.10 18.46 -8.58
C GLN A 253 21.62 18.38 -8.36
N CYS A 254 22.08 17.46 -7.52
CA CYS A 254 23.50 17.28 -7.21
C CYS A 254 24.20 16.20 -8.05
N GLY A 255 23.50 15.57 -9.00
CA GLY A 255 24.07 14.53 -9.86
C GLY A 255 24.43 13.24 -9.11
N VAL A 256 23.75 12.93 -8.01
CA VAL A 256 23.97 11.71 -7.21
C VAL A 256 22.76 10.79 -7.28
N SER A 257 22.92 9.52 -6.90
CA SER A 257 21.78 8.60 -6.83
C SER A 257 20.87 8.94 -5.65
N SER A 258 19.56 8.74 -5.81
CA SER A 258 18.59 8.95 -4.73
C SER A 258 18.93 8.15 -3.48
N ASN A 259 19.40 6.91 -3.64
CA ASN A 259 19.80 6.07 -2.51
C ASN A 259 21.03 6.65 -1.77
N THR A 260 21.98 7.22 -2.50
CA THR A 260 23.14 7.90 -1.90
C THR A 260 22.69 9.09 -1.06
N ALA A 261 21.80 9.94 -1.56
CA ALA A 261 21.27 11.07 -0.81
C ALA A 261 20.48 10.62 0.43
N HIS A 262 19.67 9.57 0.34
CA HIS A 262 18.99 8.98 1.50
C HIS A 262 19.96 8.49 2.57
N LEU A 263 21.04 7.79 2.18
CA LEU A 263 22.05 7.31 3.11
C LEU A 263 22.80 8.47 3.79
N TRP A 264 23.15 9.51 3.03
CA TRP A 264 23.77 10.71 3.60
C TRP A 264 22.85 11.42 4.58
N ALA A 265 21.58 11.61 4.22
CA ALA A 265 20.60 12.25 5.09
C ALA A 265 20.37 11.44 6.38
N ALA A 266 20.28 10.10 6.28
CA ALA A 266 20.11 9.23 7.44
C ALA A 266 21.33 9.26 8.37
N ARG A 267 22.54 9.28 7.81
CA ARG A 267 23.77 9.41 8.59
C ARG A 267 23.85 10.77 9.28
N HIS A 268 23.61 11.85 8.54
CA HIS A 268 23.63 13.21 9.10
C HIS A 268 22.58 13.37 10.22
N ALA A 269 21.38 12.84 10.03
CA ALA A 269 20.35 12.83 11.06
C ALA A 269 20.80 12.11 12.34
N ALA A 270 21.50 10.97 12.21
CA ALA A 270 22.02 10.23 13.35
C ALA A 270 23.21 10.92 14.03
N GLU A 271 24.10 11.57 13.25
CA GLU A 271 25.29 12.27 13.76
C GLU A 271 24.94 13.58 14.49
N HIS A 272 23.87 14.27 14.08
CA HIS A 272 23.50 15.58 14.60
C HIS A 272 22.21 15.59 15.43
N ASP A 273 21.59 14.44 15.66
CA ASP A 273 20.28 14.29 16.31
C ASP A 273 19.17 15.18 15.70
N VAL A 274 19.29 15.47 14.40
CA VAL A 274 18.31 16.23 13.65
C VAL A 274 17.37 15.25 12.96
N PRO A 275 16.05 15.27 13.22
CA PRO A 275 15.13 14.40 12.50
C PRO A 275 15.24 14.71 11.00
N ILE A 276 15.35 13.67 10.17
CA ILE A 276 15.21 13.84 8.72
C ILE A 276 13.89 14.59 8.52
N PRO A 277 13.89 15.78 7.89
CA PRO A 277 12.68 16.52 7.66
C PRO A 277 11.66 15.56 7.06
N LYS A 278 10.48 15.50 7.66
CA LYS A 278 9.38 14.77 7.06
C LYS A 278 9.01 15.56 5.82
N TYR A 279 9.75 15.33 4.75
CA TYR A 279 9.21 15.51 3.42
C TYR A 279 7.95 14.69 3.47
N ASP A 280 6.79 15.33 3.31
CA ASP A 280 5.63 14.60 2.86
C ASP A 280 6.16 13.76 1.72
N ARG A 281 6.26 12.44 1.92
CA ARG A 281 6.79 11.50 0.92
C ARG A 281 5.94 11.78 -0.30
N SER A 282 6.46 12.61 -1.22
CA SER A 282 5.70 13.58 -2.03
C SER A 282 4.23 13.20 -2.05
N PRO A 283 3.34 13.85 -1.28
CA PRO A 283 2.16 13.26 -0.62
C PRO A 283 1.30 12.45 -1.59
N ARG A 284 1.73 11.24 -2.00
CA ARG A 284 1.37 10.69 -3.32
C ARG A 284 0.98 11.75 -4.36
N GLN A 285 1.77 12.82 -4.56
CA GLN A 285 1.36 14.00 -5.34
C GLN A 285 -0.15 14.26 -5.21
N ARG A 286 -0.64 14.68 -4.02
CA ARG A 286 -2.06 14.94 -3.79
C ARG A 286 -2.50 15.98 -4.82
N TYR A 287 -3.04 15.49 -5.92
CA TYR A 287 -3.57 16.33 -6.96
C TYR A 287 -4.70 17.14 -6.35
N PRO A 288 -4.85 18.41 -6.74
CA PRO A 288 -5.97 19.21 -6.29
C PRO A 288 -7.27 18.42 -6.54
N PRO A 289 -8.23 18.39 -5.60
CA PRO A 289 -9.49 17.69 -5.82
C PRO A 289 -10.24 18.22 -7.04
N GLU A 290 -9.99 19.48 -7.45
CA GLU A 290 -10.46 20.06 -8.70
C GLU A 290 -9.93 19.30 -9.92
N LEU A 291 -8.66 18.91 -9.92
CA LEU A 291 -8.05 18.13 -11.01
C LEU A 291 -8.58 16.69 -11.03
N LYS A 292 -8.81 16.09 -9.86
CA LYS A 292 -9.48 14.79 -9.75
C LYS A 292 -10.91 14.88 -10.31
N ALA A 293 -11.66 15.91 -9.92
CA ALA A 293 -13.02 16.13 -10.39
C ALA A 293 -13.07 16.36 -11.91
N GLU A 294 -12.14 17.15 -12.44
CA GLU A 294 -12.02 17.40 -13.88
C GLU A 294 -11.64 16.12 -14.64
N ALA A 295 -10.72 15.32 -14.11
CA ALA A 295 -10.38 14.01 -14.69
C ALA A 295 -11.60 13.08 -14.76
N VAL A 296 -12.38 13.02 -13.69
CA VAL A 296 -13.63 12.24 -13.65
C VAL A 296 -14.66 12.81 -14.63
N ARG A 297 -14.83 14.13 -14.70
CA ARG A 297 -15.74 14.79 -15.65
C ARG A 297 -15.35 14.49 -17.10
N LEU A 298 -14.07 14.56 -17.45
CA LEU A 298 -13.60 14.24 -18.79
C LEU A 298 -13.89 12.79 -19.17
N VAL A 299 -13.73 11.86 -18.22
CA VAL A 299 -13.99 10.43 -18.46
C VAL A 299 -15.49 10.14 -18.57
N PHE A 300 -16.29 10.55 -17.58
CA PHE A 300 -17.71 10.14 -17.49
C PHE A 300 -18.69 11.07 -18.21
N CYS A 301 -18.42 12.38 -18.24
CA CYS A 301 -19.34 13.36 -18.84
C CYS A 301 -18.95 13.70 -20.29
N ALA A 302 -17.64 13.81 -20.58
CA ALA A 302 -17.15 14.13 -21.93
C ALA A 302 -16.79 12.88 -22.75
N ALA A 303 -17.07 11.68 -22.23
CA ALA A 303 -16.82 10.38 -22.86
C ALA A 303 -15.38 10.18 -23.38
N ARG A 304 -14.38 10.84 -22.77
CA ARG A 304 -12.97 10.64 -23.16
C ARG A 304 -12.44 9.35 -22.57
N THR A 305 -11.56 8.68 -23.30
CA THR A 305 -10.83 7.54 -22.76
C THR A 305 -9.85 8.00 -21.66
N VAL A 306 -9.53 7.11 -20.71
CA VAL A 306 -8.57 7.40 -19.63
C VAL A 306 -7.22 7.95 -20.14
N PRO A 307 -6.62 7.41 -21.23
CA PRO A 307 -5.40 7.99 -21.80
C PRO A 307 -5.60 9.42 -22.35
N GLN A 308 -6.73 9.70 -23.00
CA GLN A 308 -7.03 11.03 -23.53
C GLN A 308 -7.25 12.05 -22.40
N ALA A 309 -7.93 11.67 -21.32
CA ALA A 309 -8.10 12.51 -20.13
C ALA A 309 -6.77 12.76 -19.41
N ALA A 310 -5.93 11.72 -19.30
CA ALA A 310 -4.58 11.82 -18.74
C ALA A 310 -3.68 12.78 -19.54
N LEU A 311 -3.72 12.68 -20.87
CA LEU A 311 -3.00 13.59 -21.77
C LEU A 311 -3.50 15.04 -21.61
N ALA A 312 -4.82 15.23 -21.59
CA ALA A 312 -5.42 16.56 -21.47
C ALA A 312 -5.06 17.27 -20.15
N LEU A 313 -4.83 16.52 -19.08
CA LEU A 313 -4.51 17.06 -17.75
C LEU A 313 -3.02 17.00 -17.41
N ALA A 314 -2.18 16.47 -18.30
CA ALA A 314 -0.76 16.20 -18.04
C ALA A 314 -0.53 15.37 -16.75
N VAL A 315 -1.40 14.40 -16.49
CA VAL A 315 -1.36 13.50 -15.32
C VAL A 315 -1.02 12.07 -15.78
N PRO A 316 -0.29 11.25 -14.98
CA PRO A 316 -0.07 9.85 -15.34
C PRO A 316 -1.38 9.07 -15.53
N VAL A 317 -1.45 8.26 -16.59
CA VAL A 317 -2.62 7.42 -16.94
C VAL A 317 -3.11 6.57 -15.76
N ALA A 318 -2.18 5.99 -14.98
CA ALA A 318 -2.52 5.19 -13.81
C ALA A 318 -3.27 5.99 -12.73
N THR A 319 -2.96 7.28 -12.58
CA THR A 319 -3.64 8.15 -11.62
C THR A 319 -5.07 8.44 -12.06
N VAL A 320 -5.28 8.82 -13.33
CA VAL A 320 -6.63 9.08 -13.87
C VAL A 320 -7.48 7.82 -13.83
N ARG A 321 -6.89 6.65 -14.17
CA ARG A 321 -7.56 5.35 -14.02
C ARG A 321 -8.04 5.13 -12.58
N ASN A 322 -7.17 5.30 -11.59
CA ASN A 322 -7.53 5.08 -10.19
C ASN A 322 -8.67 6.00 -9.74
N TRP A 323 -8.70 7.26 -10.19
CA TRP A 323 -9.79 8.19 -9.88
C TRP A 323 -11.10 7.81 -10.55
N ALA A 324 -11.04 7.37 -11.81
CA ALA A 324 -12.22 6.91 -12.52
C ALA A 324 -12.79 5.63 -11.88
N GLU A 325 -11.94 4.67 -11.49
CA GLU A 325 -12.33 3.45 -10.77
C GLU A 325 -12.88 3.74 -9.36
N GLU A 326 -12.36 4.76 -8.67
CA GLU A 326 -12.91 5.24 -7.40
C GLU A 326 -14.31 5.82 -7.59
N HIS A 327 -14.49 6.72 -8.57
CA HIS A 327 -15.80 7.31 -8.88
C HIS A 327 -16.83 6.27 -9.34
N GLN A 328 -16.42 5.29 -10.16
CA GLN A 328 -17.26 4.17 -10.57
C GLN A 328 -17.74 3.36 -9.36
N ARG A 329 -16.88 3.10 -8.37
CA ARG A 329 -17.27 2.37 -7.15
C ARG A 329 -18.25 3.16 -6.29
N GLU A 330 -18.11 4.49 -6.25
CA GLU A 330 -18.98 5.37 -5.47
C GLU A 330 -20.36 5.58 -6.11
N THR A 331 -20.42 5.68 -7.43
CA THR A 331 -21.64 6.06 -8.16
C THR A 331 -22.32 4.91 -8.91
N GLY A 332 -21.60 3.81 -9.17
CA GLY A 332 -22.04 2.74 -10.06
C GLY A 332 -22.01 3.10 -11.55
N ALA A 333 -21.56 4.31 -11.92
CA ALA A 333 -21.52 4.74 -13.32
C ALA A 333 -20.58 3.86 -14.16
N ALA A 334 -21.03 3.44 -15.34
CA ALA A 334 -20.19 2.73 -16.29
C ALA A 334 -19.14 3.68 -16.88
N MET A 335 -17.87 3.29 -16.84
CA MET A 335 -16.76 4.09 -17.37
C MET A 335 -16.76 4.04 -18.90
N PRO A 336 -16.88 5.18 -19.61
CA PRO A 336 -16.87 5.22 -21.07
C PRO A 336 -15.56 4.67 -21.65
N GLY A 337 -15.65 3.87 -22.70
CA GLY A 337 -14.48 3.20 -23.31
C GLY A 337 -13.92 2.03 -22.50
N LEU A 338 -14.49 1.72 -21.34
CA LEU A 338 -14.34 0.44 -20.65
C LEU A 338 -15.73 -0.17 -20.53
N ALA A 339 -16.26 -0.69 -21.64
CA ALA A 339 -17.31 -1.70 -21.54
C ALA A 339 -16.83 -2.71 -20.49
N ALA A 340 -17.66 -3.00 -19.48
CA ALA A 340 -17.26 -3.91 -18.42
C ALA A 340 -16.80 -5.21 -19.08
N ILE A 341 -15.49 -5.47 -19.05
CA ILE A 341 -14.95 -6.64 -19.73
C ILE A 341 -15.37 -7.84 -18.90
N THR A 342 -16.52 -8.39 -19.28
CA THR A 342 -17.15 -9.53 -18.64
C THR A 342 -16.25 -10.74 -18.77
N LYS A 343 -16.47 -11.73 -17.91
CA LYS A 343 -15.79 -13.02 -17.99
C LYS A 343 -15.93 -13.62 -19.40
N GLU A 344 -17.11 -13.50 -20.01
CA GLU A 344 -17.40 -14.02 -21.35
C GLU A 344 -16.56 -13.33 -22.44
N ILE A 345 -16.35 -12.00 -22.36
CA ILE A 345 -15.48 -11.29 -23.32
C ILE A 345 -14.03 -11.78 -23.17
N ARG A 346 -13.55 -12.01 -21.95
CA ARG A 346 -12.18 -12.52 -21.71
C ARG A 346 -12.01 -13.94 -22.24
N GLU A 347 -13.01 -14.79 -22.04
CA GLU A 347 -13.02 -16.16 -22.57
C GLU A 347 -13.09 -16.17 -24.09
N ARG A 348 -13.95 -15.33 -24.69
CA ARG A 348 -14.05 -15.19 -26.15
C ARG A 348 -12.73 -14.69 -26.75
N ALA A 349 -12.09 -13.71 -26.13
CA ALA A 349 -10.77 -13.22 -26.53
C ALA A 349 -9.69 -14.31 -26.46
N ALA A 350 -9.69 -15.10 -25.37
CA ALA A 350 -8.74 -16.20 -25.23
C ALA A 350 -8.98 -17.31 -26.26
N ARG A 351 -10.25 -17.67 -26.54
CA ARG A 351 -10.60 -18.63 -27.59
C ARG A 351 -10.21 -18.12 -28.97
N ALA A 352 -10.48 -16.86 -29.30
CA ALA A 352 -10.06 -16.26 -30.57
C ALA A 352 -8.54 -16.40 -30.79
N HIS A 353 -7.75 -16.20 -29.74
CA HIS A 353 -6.31 -16.40 -29.82
C HIS A 353 -5.89 -17.87 -30.00
N HIS A 354 -6.42 -18.79 -29.16
CA HIS A 354 -5.96 -20.19 -29.14
C HIS A 354 -6.58 -21.08 -30.22
N GLU A 355 -7.85 -20.88 -30.53
CA GLU A 355 -8.63 -21.72 -31.46
C GLU A 355 -8.56 -21.18 -32.88
N HIS A 356 -8.59 -19.85 -33.04
CA HIS A 356 -8.63 -19.20 -34.36
C HIS A 356 -7.30 -18.54 -34.74
N GLY A 357 -6.29 -18.57 -33.86
CA GLY A 357 -4.97 -18.02 -34.15
C GLY A 357 -4.95 -16.49 -34.30
N VAL A 358 -5.98 -15.78 -33.83
CA VAL A 358 -6.05 -14.32 -33.97
C VAL A 358 -4.91 -13.67 -33.15
N PRO A 359 -4.12 -12.75 -33.75
CA PRO A 359 -3.07 -12.04 -33.04
C PRO A 359 -3.58 -11.30 -31.80
N ILE A 360 -2.76 -11.27 -30.75
CA ILE A 360 -3.12 -10.61 -29.47
C ILE A 360 -3.33 -9.12 -29.68
N GLU A 361 -2.56 -8.52 -30.58
CA GLU A 361 -2.59 -7.12 -30.96
C GLU A 361 -3.93 -6.73 -31.59
N GLU A 362 -4.44 -7.57 -32.50
CA GLU A 362 -5.72 -7.35 -33.17
C GLU A 362 -6.89 -7.46 -32.18
N ILE A 363 -6.88 -8.46 -31.31
CA ILE A 363 -7.89 -8.60 -30.24
C ILE A 363 -7.85 -7.40 -29.28
N ALA A 364 -6.64 -6.92 -28.97
CA ALA A 364 -6.45 -5.78 -28.08
C ALA A 364 -6.98 -4.48 -28.69
N GLU A 365 -6.79 -4.29 -29.99
CA GLU A 365 -7.33 -3.18 -30.76
C GLU A 365 -8.86 -3.22 -30.80
N GLN A 366 -9.46 -4.36 -31.16
CA GLN A 366 -10.92 -4.56 -31.20
C GLN A 366 -11.59 -4.30 -29.84
N LEU A 367 -10.94 -4.69 -28.75
CA LEU A 367 -11.45 -4.52 -27.39
C LEU A 367 -11.00 -3.22 -26.71
N HIS A 368 -10.21 -2.38 -27.41
CA HIS A 368 -9.61 -1.17 -26.89
C HIS A 368 -8.87 -1.36 -25.54
N VAL A 369 -8.12 -2.46 -25.42
CA VAL A 369 -7.29 -2.78 -24.25
C VAL A 369 -5.82 -2.90 -24.62
N LEU A 370 -4.95 -2.97 -23.61
CA LEU A 370 -3.53 -3.20 -23.83
C LEU A 370 -3.28 -4.67 -24.25
N PRO A 371 -2.38 -4.96 -25.21
CA PRO A 371 -2.01 -6.32 -25.61
C PRO A 371 -1.59 -7.22 -24.43
N ARG A 372 -0.88 -6.64 -23.44
CA ARG A 372 -0.52 -7.36 -22.20
C ARG A 372 -1.74 -7.90 -21.46
N THR A 373 -2.86 -7.18 -21.47
CA THR A 373 -4.09 -7.59 -20.81
C THR A 373 -4.70 -8.79 -21.53
N VAL A 374 -4.81 -8.75 -22.86
CA VAL A 374 -5.29 -9.88 -23.67
C VAL A 374 -4.39 -11.10 -23.49
N LYS A 375 -3.06 -10.92 -23.53
CA LYS A 375 -2.09 -11.99 -23.23
C LYS A 375 -2.33 -12.64 -21.87
N THR A 376 -2.71 -11.84 -20.87
CA THR A 376 -3.03 -12.36 -19.53
C THR A 376 -4.29 -13.23 -19.54
N TRP A 377 -5.32 -12.84 -20.28
CA TRP A 377 -6.53 -13.65 -20.46
C TRP A 377 -6.24 -14.93 -21.25
N ALA A 378 -5.52 -14.82 -22.36
CA ALA A 378 -5.09 -15.97 -23.16
C ALA A 378 -4.36 -17.00 -22.30
N TYR A 379 -3.44 -16.59 -21.42
CA TYR A 379 -2.79 -17.55 -20.51
C TYR A 379 -3.71 -18.10 -19.41
N ALA A 380 -4.62 -17.28 -18.88
CA ALA A 380 -5.53 -17.71 -17.82
C ALA A 380 -6.56 -18.74 -18.30
N TYR A 381 -7.00 -18.63 -19.56
CA TYR A 381 -7.98 -19.48 -20.22
C TYR A 381 -7.37 -20.36 -21.31
N ALA A 382 -6.04 -20.54 -21.31
CA ALA A 382 -5.41 -21.47 -22.23
C ALA A 382 -6.04 -22.86 -22.04
N PRO A 383 -6.44 -23.55 -23.12
CA PRO A 383 -6.87 -24.93 -23.00
C PRO A 383 -5.79 -25.68 -22.25
N ALA A 384 -6.19 -26.50 -21.27
CA ALA A 384 -5.25 -27.34 -20.54
C ALA A 384 -4.50 -28.13 -21.61
N LYS A 385 -3.24 -27.76 -21.85
CA LYS A 385 -2.40 -28.42 -22.85
C LYS A 385 -2.44 -29.87 -22.44
N GLU A 386 -3.06 -30.73 -23.23
CA GLU A 386 -2.97 -32.17 -23.03
C GLU A 386 -1.48 -32.44 -23.08
N VAL A 387 -0.89 -32.59 -21.88
CA VAL A 387 0.49 -33.02 -21.77
C VAL A 387 0.45 -34.39 -22.40
N PRO A 388 1.12 -34.61 -23.55
CA PRO A 388 1.14 -35.92 -24.16
C PRO A 388 1.51 -36.88 -23.06
N LEU A 389 0.61 -37.82 -22.74
CA LEU A 389 0.87 -38.80 -21.69
C LEU A 389 2.25 -39.37 -21.99
N ALA A 390 3.19 -39.15 -21.07
CA ALA A 390 4.55 -39.62 -21.26
C ALA A 390 4.44 -41.09 -21.65
N PRO A 391 5.11 -41.54 -22.73
CA PRO A 391 4.97 -42.90 -23.23
C PRO A 391 5.16 -43.83 -22.05
N ARG A 392 4.15 -44.69 -21.82
CA ARG A 392 4.15 -45.64 -20.71
C ARG A 392 5.52 -46.34 -20.72
N PRO A 393 6.28 -46.31 -19.61
CA PRO A 393 7.58 -46.96 -19.59
C PRO A 393 7.39 -48.41 -20.00
N ALA A 394 8.11 -48.83 -21.05
CA ALA A 394 8.02 -50.19 -21.57
C ALA A 394 8.18 -51.18 -20.41
N PRO A 395 7.37 -52.27 -20.38
CA PRO A 395 7.42 -53.23 -19.29
C PRO A 395 8.85 -53.72 -19.12
N ARG A 396 9.39 -53.53 -17.91
CA ARG A 396 10.75 -53.89 -17.54
C ARG A 396 10.87 -55.40 -17.73
N ARG A 397 11.57 -55.84 -18.80
CA ARG A 397 11.83 -57.25 -19.07
C ARG A 397 12.40 -57.87 -17.79
N GLN A 398 11.65 -58.76 -17.16
CA GLN A 398 12.12 -59.54 -16.03
C GLN A 398 13.34 -60.33 -16.52
N ARG A 399 14.51 -60.04 -15.96
CA ARG A 399 15.69 -60.87 -16.14
C ARG A 399 15.37 -62.20 -15.47
N LYS A 400 15.19 -63.25 -16.28
CA LYS A 400 15.22 -64.63 -15.80
C LYS A 400 16.62 -64.85 -15.19
N SER A 401 16.67 -65.04 -13.89
CA SER A 401 17.84 -65.55 -13.18
C SER A 401 17.96 -67.03 -13.50
N SER A 402 19.03 -67.39 -14.20
CA SER A 402 19.52 -68.76 -14.35
C SER A 402 20.60 -69.05 -13.32
#